data_AF-A0A953CBN8-F1
#
_entry.id   AF-A0A953CBN8-F1
#
_cell.length_a   1.000
_cell.length_b   1.000
_cell.length_c   1.000
_cell.angle_alpha   90.00
_cell.angle_beta   90.00
_cell.angle_gamma   90.00
#
_symmetry.space_group_name_H-M   'P 1'
#
loop_
_entity.id
_entity.type
_entity.pdbx_description
1 polymer ?
#
loop_
_entity_poly.entity_id
_entity_poly.type
_entity_poly.pdbx_seq_one_letter_code
_entity_poly.pdbx_strand_id
1 'polypeptide(L)'
;MTRPIYVLNGPNLNRLGRREPEIYGSTTLAEIEVWCREAAGDRPVEFRQTNAEHQLVDWIHEAIDHGDGILINPAGLSFRSIPVLDALKMFPGPIIEFHISNI
;
A
#
# COMPACT_ATOMS: atom_id res chain seq x y z
N MET A 1 12.53 10.21 -17.03
CA MET A 1 12.83 9.90 -15.61
C MET A 1 11.91 8.77 -15.19
N THR A 2 12.40 7.80 -14.43
CA THR A 2 11.61 6.69 -13.89
C THR A 2 10.55 7.23 -12.94
N ARG A 3 9.28 6.83 -13.10
CA ARG A 3 8.20 7.30 -12.24
C ARG A 3 8.17 6.48 -10.94
N PRO A 4 7.54 7.00 -9.87
CA PRO A 4 7.45 6.28 -8.60
C PRO A 4 6.65 4.97 -8.69
N ILE A 5 7.01 4.04 -7.80
CA ILE A 5 6.13 2.93 -7.40
C ILE A 5 5.33 3.38 -6.18
N TYR A 6 4.02 3.25 -6.23
CA TYR A 6 3.13 3.56 -5.11
C TYR A 6 2.96 2.31 -4.24
N VAL A 7 3.34 2.42 -2.97
CA VAL A 7 3.14 1.37 -1.96
C VAL A 7 2.05 1.85 -1.00
N LEU A 8 0.82 1.39 -1.23
CA LEU A 8 -0.39 1.89 -0.60
C LEU A 8 -0.90 0.90 0.46
N ASN A 9 -1.03 1.40 1.69
CA ASN A 9 -1.41 0.60 2.85
C ASN A 9 -2.78 1.06 3.39
N GLY A 10 -3.71 0.13 3.46
CA GLY A 10 -5.07 0.35 3.92
C GLY A 10 -5.21 0.43 5.45
N PRO A 11 -6.46 0.34 5.95
CA PRO A 11 -6.78 0.60 7.34
C PRO A 11 -6.07 -0.33 8.33
N ASN A 12 -5.78 0.22 9.51
CA ASN A 12 -5.15 -0.43 10.66
C ASN A 12 -3.68 -0.84 10.51
N LEU A 13 -3.10 -0.79 9.30
CA LEU A 13 -1.69 -1.15 9.11
C LEU A 13 -0.72 -0.19 9.84
N ASN A 14 -1.15 1.04 10.15
CA ASN A 14 -0.39 1.94 11.04
C ASN A 14 -0.26 1.46 12.49
N ARG A 15 -0.96 0.39 12.87
CA ARG A 15 -0.87 -0.23 14.19
C ARG A 15 0.03 -1.48 14.23
N LEU A 16 0.68 -1.84 13.11
CA LEU A 16 1.67 -2.92 13.06
C LEU A 16 2.78 -2.72 14.09
N GLY A 17 3.24 -3.83 14.68
CA GLY A 17 4.29 -3.86 15.71
C GLY A 17 3.89 -3.30 17.07
N ARG A 18 2.65 -2.80 17.25
CA ARG A 18 2.18 -2.19 18.51
C ARG A 18 1.19 -3.03 19.30
N ARG A 19 0.64 -4.10 18.72
CA ARG A 19 -0.35 -4.96 19.37
C ARG A 19 0.24 -6.34 19.59
N GLU A 20 0.28 -6.77 20.85
CA GLU A 20 0.66 -8.14 21.26
C GLU A 20 1.88 -8.68 20.48
N PRO A 21 3.05 -7.99 20.53
CA PRO A 21 4.21 -8.30 19.68
C PRO A 21 4.77 -9.71 19.89
N GLU A 22 4.54 -10.30 21.07
CA GLU A 22 4.81 -11.71 21.38
C GLU A 22 4.07 -12.68 20.42
N ILE A 23 2.94 -12.25 19.86
CA ILE A 23 2.01 -13.04 19.02
C ILE A 23 2.10 -12.63 17.54
N TYR A 24 2.21 -11.33 17.26
CA TYR A 24 2.10 -10.80 15.89
C TYR A 24 3.41 -10.29 15.29
N GLY A 25 4.51 -10.38 16.04
CA GLY A 25 5.81 -9.81 15.66
C GLY A 25 5.90 -8.32 15.97
N SER A 26 7.14 -7.81 16.02
CA SER A 26 7.44 -6.42 16.34
C SER A 26 7.58 -5.52 15.12
N THR A 27 7.58 -6.08 13.91
CA THR A 27 7.80 -5.32 12.68
C THR A 27 6.74 -4.24 12.51
N THR A 28 7.20 -3.01 12.45
CA THR A 28 6.37 -1.82 12.27
C THR A 28 6.23 -1.47 10.79
N LEU A 29 5.20 -0.70 10.47
CA LEU A 29 5.03 -0.20 9.11
C LEU A 29 6.19 0.71 8.66
N ALA A 30 6.84 1.41 9.60
CA ALA A 30 7.99 2.26 9.31
C ALA A 30 9.23 1.43 8.91
N GLU A 31 9.45 0.28 9.54
CA GLU A 31 10.52 -0.64 9.13
C GLU A 31 10.25 -1.24 7.75
N ILE A 32 8.99 -1.58 7.45
CA ILE A 32 8.58 -2.04 6.12
C ILE A 32 8.83 -0.96 5.07
N GLU A 33 8.53 0.31 5.38
CA GLU A 33 8.82 1.43 4.48
C GLU A 33 10.32 1.50 4.13
N VAL A 34 11.20 1.37 5.14
CA VAL A 34 12.64 1.33 4.92
C VAL A 34 13.03 0.19 3.99
N TRP A 35 12.53 -1.02 4.22
CA TRP A 35 12.81 -2.18 3.37
C TRP A 35 12.33 -1.99 1.93
N CYS A 36 11.14 -1.40 1.73
CA CYS A 36 10.63 -1.09 0.40
C CYS A 36 11.53 -0.10 -0.34
N ARG A 37 12.01 0.94 0.35
CA ARG A 37 12.92 1.94 -0.23
C ARG A 37 14.28 1.34 -0.55
N GLU A 38 14.82 0.50 0.33
CA GLU A 38 16.08 -0.23 0.08
C GLU A 38 15.96 -1.19 -1.11
N ALA A 39 14.88 -1.97 -1.18
CA ALA A 39 14.64 -2.91 -2.28
C ALA A 39 14.42 -2.21 -3.65
N ALA A 40 13.91 -0.97 -3.65
CA ALA A 40 13.68 -0.20 -4.87
C ALA A 40 14.95 0.41 -5.47
N GLY A 41 16.04 0.51 -4.71
CA GLY A 41 17.27 1.18 -5.12
C GLY A 41 17.02 2.66 -5.44
N ASP A 42 17.48 3.12 -6.61
CA ASP A 42 17.32 4.52 -7.03
C ASP A 42 15.91 4.88 -7.53
N ARG A 43 14.98 3.91 -7.58
CA ARG A 43 13.64 4.15 -8.06
C ARG A 43 12.80 4.83 -6.98
N PRO A 44 12.10 5.95 -7.28
CA PRO A 44 11.26 6.62 -6.31
C PRO A 44 10.14 5.71 -5.78
N VAL A 45 9.86 5.82 -4.48
CA VAL A 45 8.79 5.08 -3.80
C VAL A 45 7.88 6.05 -3.06
N GLU A 46 6.60 6.01 -3.39
CA GLU A 46 5.53 6.70 -2.68
C GLU A 46 4.89 5.73 -1.69
N PHE A 47 5.41 5.70 -0.47
CA PHE A 47 4.93 4.83 0.59
C PHE A 47 3.93 5.57 1.47
N ARG A 48 2.67 5.11 1.50
CA ARG A 48 1.59 5.82 2.21
C ARG A 48 0.65 4.85 2.93
N GLN A 49 0.02 5.34 3.99
CA GLN A 49 -0.99 4.59 4.76
C GLN A 49 -2.17 5.48 5.13
N THR A 50 -3.39 4.95 4.98
CA THR A 50 -4.60 5.62 5.43
C THR A 50 -5.64 4.66 6.01
N ASN A 51 -6.42 5.16 6.96
CA ASN A 51 -7.62 4.49 7.46
C ASN A 51 -8.89 4.89 6.70
N ALA A 52 -8.79 5.87 5.80
CA ALA A 52 -9.92 6.42 5.06
C ALA A 52 -9.95 5.88 3.63
N GLU A 53 -11.07 5.27 3.24
CA GLU A 53 -11.27 4.71 1.89
C GLU A 53 -11.11 5.76 0.79
N HIS A 54 -11.71 6.95 0.95
CA HIS A 54 -11.61 8.03 -0.04
C HIS A 54 -10.16 8.44 -0.29
N GLN A 55 -9.35 8.53 0.76
CA GLN A 55 -7.95 8.92 0.63
C GLN A 55 -7.13 7.87 -0.12
N LEU A 56 -7.47 6.59 0.04
CA LEU A 56 -6.82 5.50 -0.69
C LEU A 56 -7.18 5.57 -2.19
N VAL A 57 -8.44 5.87 -2.50
CA VAL A 57 -8.91 6.13 -3.87
C VAL A 57 -8.18 7.33 -4.48
N ASP A 58 -8.04 8.43 -3.75
CA ASP A 58 -7.32 9.62 -4.23
C ASP A 58 -5.85 9.32 -4.56
N TRP A 59 -5.17 8.51 -3.75
CA TRP A 59 -3.80 8.08 -4.04
C TRP A 59 -3.70 7.11 -5.23
N ILE A 60 -4.73 6.30 -5.47
CA ILE A 60 -4.80 5.48 -6.68
C ILE A 60 -4.94 6.38 -7.91
N HIS A 61 -5.76 7.43 -7.85
CA HIS A 61 -5.85 8.42 -8.93
C HIS A 61 -4.51 9.14 -9.16
N GLU A 62 -3.81 9.54 -8.10
CA GLU A 62 -2.47 10.12 -8.22
C GLU A 62 -1.48 9.13 -8.88
N ALA A 63 -1.57 7.84 -8.54
CA ALA A 63 -0.77 6.80 -9.18
C ALA A 63 -1.12 6.62 -10.67
N ILE A 64 -2.39 6.75 -11.07
CA ILE A 64 -2.79 6.73 -12.49
C ILE A 64 -2.07 7.81 -13.30
N ASP A 65 -1.98 9.02 -12.74
CA ASP A 65 -1.38 10.15 -13.44
C ASP A 65 0.16 10.14 -13.39
N HIS A 66 0.75 9.56 -12.34
CA HIS A 66 2.15 9.80 -12.01
C HIS A 66 2.99 8.55 -11.70
N GLY A 67 2.40 7.36 -11.58
CA GLY A 67 3.08 6.12 -11.17
C GLY A 67 3.49 5.20 -12.32
N ASP A 68 4.49 4.36 -12.05
CA ASP A 68 4.89 3.22 -12.91
C ASP A 68 4.34 1.88 -12.39
N GLY A 69 3.80 1.83 -11.16
CA GLY A 69 3.21 0.62 -10.58
C GLY A 69 2.56 0.87 -9.22
N ILE A 70 1.65 -0.02 -8.84
CA ILE A 70 0.96 0.00 -7.54
C ILE A 70 1.22 -1.34 -6.82
N LEU A 71 1.83 -1.27 -5.64
CA LEU A 71 1.79 -2.32 -4.63
C LEU A 71 0.78 -1.91 -3.57
N ILE A 72 -0.23 -2.74 -3.30
CA ILE A 72 -1.29 -2.39 -2.37
C ILE A 72 -1.58 -3.51 -1.39
N ASN A 73 -1.71 -3.14 -0.12
CA ASN A 73 -2.37 -3.96 0.89
C ASN A 73 -3.62 -3.21 1.37
N PRO A 74 -4.81 -3.48 0.80
CA PRO A 74 -6.04 -2.79 1.20
C PRO A 74 -6.53 -3.16 2.61
N ALA A 75 -5.92 -4.15 3.25
CA ALA A 75 -6.32 -4.71 4.53
C ALA A 75 -7.81 -5.09 4.52
N GLY A 76 -8.60 -4.59 5.49
CA GLY A 76 -10.04 -4.88 5.55
C GLY A 76 -10.84 -4.41 4.33
N LEU A 77 -10.31 -3.47 3.54
CA LEU A 77 -10.98 -2.97 2.34
C LEU A 77 -10.96 -3.99 1.18
N SER A 78 -10.04 -4.97 1.20
CA SER A 78 -9.96 -6.01 0.15
C SER A 78 -11.27 -6.79 -0.01
N PHE A 79 -12.05 -6.93 1.06
CA PHE A 79 -13.24 -7.77 1.06
C PHE A 79 -14.53 -7.04 0.64
N ARG A 80 -14.56 -5.70 0.69
CA ARG A 80 -15.83 -4.96 0.58
C ARG A 80 -15.75 -3.63 -0.16
N SER A 81 -14.56 -3.08 -0.42
CA SER A 81 -14.44 -1.77 -1.04
C SER A 81 -14.54 -1.86 -2.57
N ILE A 82 -15.76 -1.71 -3.08
CA ILE A 82 -15.99 -1.50 -4.52
C ILE A 82 -15.31 -0.22 -5.01
N PRO A 83 -15.34 0.93 -4.29
CA PRO A 83 -14.65 2.14 -4.74
C PRO A 83 -13.15 1.96 -4.96
N VAL A 84 -12.45 1.28 -4.05
CA VAL A 84 -11.01 0.99 -4.22
C VAL A 84 -10.78 0.05 -5.39
N LEU A 85 -11.59 -1.00 -5.54
CA LEU A 85 -11.48 -1.93 -6.67
C LEU A 85 -11.67 -1.22 -8.01
N ASP A 86 -12.69 -0.37 -8.14
CA ASP A 86 -12.96 0.35 -9.38
C ASP A 86 -11.89 1.41 -9.67
N ALA A 87 -11.32 2.05 -8.64
CA ALA A 87 -10.15 2.92 -8.80
C ALA A 87 -8.93 2.15 -9.34
N LEU A 88 -8.64 0.98 -8.78
CA LEU A 88 -7.52 0.14 -9.23
C LEU A 88 -7.68 -0.31 -10.68
N LYS A 89 -8.90 -0.66 -11.12
CA LYS A 89 -9.16 -1.05 -12.53
C LYS A 89 -8.86 0.06 -13.54
N MET A 90 -8.81 1.32 -13.12
CA MET A 90 -8.46 2.44 -13.99
C MET A 90 -6.94 2.59 -14.18
N PHE A 91 -6.11 1.93 -13.36
CA PHE A 91 -4.66 1.98 -13.50
C PHE A 91 -4.17 1.12 -14.67
N PRO A 92 -3.49 1.69 -15.67
CA PRO A 92 -3.08 0.95 -16.88
C PRO A 92 -1.82 0.09 -16.67
N GLY A 93 -1.11 0.29 -15.56
CA GLY A 93 0.14 -0.39 -15.24
C GLY A 93 -0.03 -1.61 -14.34
N PRO A 94 1.08 -2.19 -13.86
CA PRO A 94 1.05 -3.35 -12.98
C PRO A 94 0.50 -3.01 -11.59
N ILE A 95 -0.43 -3.84 -11.11
CA ILE A 95 -0.98 -3.79 -9.76
C ILE A 95 -0.66 -5.10 -9.07
N ILE A 96 -0.07 -5.03 -7.88
CA ILE A 96 0.23 -6.18 -7.04
C ILE A 96 -0.49 -5.97 -5.71
N GLU A 97 -1.53 -6.79 -5.47
CA GLU A 97 -2.13 -6.90 -4.15
C GLU A 97 -1.28 -7.86 -3.29
N PHE A 98 -1.03 -7.47 -2.04
CA PHE A 98 -0.34 -8.33 -1.07
C PHE A 98 -0.98 -8.23 0.31
N HIS A 99 -0.81 -9.29 1.09
CA HIS A 99 -1.25 -9.37 2.47
C HIS A 99 -0.11 -9.89 3.34
N ILE A 100 0.06 -9.31 4.54
CA ILE A 100 1.09 -9.75 5.49
C ILE A 100 0.76 -11.13 6.04
N SER A 101 -0.54 -11.41 6.22
CA SER A 101 -1.06 -12.71 6.64
C SER A 101 -1.65 -13.49 5.47
N ASN A 102 -1.75 -14.80 5.63
CA ASN A 102 -2.51 -15.66 4.72
C ASN A 102 -4.02 -15.46 4.97
N ILE A 103 -4.76 -15.03 3.93
CA ILE A 103 -6.19 -14.69 4.00
C ILE A 103 -6.98 -15.41 2.90
#